data_AF-X1BV40-F1
#
_entry.id   AF-X1BV40-F1
#
_cell.length_a   1.000
_cell.length_b   1.000
_cell.length_c   1.000
_cell.angle_alpha   90.00
_cell.angle_beta   90.00
_cell.angle_gamma   90.00
#
_symmetry.space_group_name_H-M   'P 1'
#
loop_
_entity.id
_entity.type
_entity.pdbx_description
1 polymer ?
#
loop_
_entity_poly.entity_id
_entity_poly.type
_entity_poly.pdbx_seq_one_letter_code
_entity_poly.pdbx_strand_id
1 'polypeptide(L)'
;MFNEFARYEEDFKAWCHDGYPTDFPTTYRYIDFLSDPSNDQAPREGTLWPHQWEAFLRVVYSYEVLGKKTIGEHGLLLNIVTGGGKTADIAAIIAWLRISHGVQKFLMLCPNLIVRDRLEEDFEKGKVFKDRDHLPRHH
;
A
#
# COMPACT_ATOMS: atom_id res chain seq x y z
N MET A 1 -15.88 11.20 -12.04
CA MET A 1 -14.78 11.31 -11.06
C MET A 1 -13.52 11.62 -11.85
N PHE A 2 -12.92 12.78 -11.66
CA PHE A 2 -11.68 13.14 -12.36
C PHE A 2 -10.50 12.39 -11.73
N ASN A 3 -9.62 11.81 -12.55
CA ASN A 3 -8.39 11.20 -12.06
C ASN A 3 -7.40 12.32 -11.71
N GLU A 4 -7.48 12.82 -10.48
CA GLU A 4 -6.60 13.86 -9.95
C GLU A 4 -5.12 13.44 -9.89
N PHE A 5 -4.85 12.14 -9.94
CA PHE A 5 -3.48 11.60 -9.97
C PHE A 5 -2.86 11.73 -11.36
N ALA A 6 -3.64 11.83 -12.43
CA ALA A 6 -3.15 11.81 -13.81
C ALA A 6 -2.07 12.87 -14.11
N ARG A 7 -2.12 14.03 -13.44
CA ARG A 7 -1.10 15.10 -13.56
C ARG A 7 0.26 14.76 -12.95
N TYR A 8 0.36 13.71 -12.14
CA TYR A 8 1.60 13.24 -11.51
C TYR A 8 2.09 11.92 -12.12
N GLU A 9 1.44 11.42 -13.17
CA GLU A 9 1.68 10.08 -13.71
C GLU A 9 3.09 9.92 -14.28
N GLU A 10 3.63 10.95 -14.94
CA GLU A 10 5.00 10.94 -15.48
C GLU A 10 6.04 10.99 -14.37
N ASP A 11 5.91 11.93 -13.43
CA ASP A 11 6.80 12.05 -12.27
C ASP A 11 6.79 10.79 -11.40
N PHE A 12 5.61 10.17 -11.22
CA PHE A 12 5.47 8.91 -10.49
C PHE A 12 6.24 7.77 -11.18
N LYS A 13 6.15 7.65 -12.51
CA LYS A 13 6.88 6.62 -13.27
C LYS A 13 8.39 6.83 -13.21
N ALA A 14 8.84 8.08 -13.32
CA ALA A 14 10.25 8.42 -13.13
C ALA A 14 10.71 8.05 -11.71
N TRP A 15 9.93 8.42 -10.69
CA TRP A 15 10.23 8.08 -9.29
C TRP A 15 10.36 6.58 -9.02
N CYS A 16 9.51 5.74 -9.65
CA CYS A 16 9.63 4.28 -9.58
C CYS A 16 10.90 3.75 -10.27
N HIS A 17 11.27 4.35 -11.42
CA HIS A 17 12.45 3.93 -12.19
C HIS A 17 13.76 4.36 -11.55
N ASP A 18 13.78 5.52 -10.89
CA ASP A 18 14.97 6.13 -10.27
C ASP A 18 15.35 5.47 -8.92
N GLY A 19 14.67 4.40 -8.53
CA GLY A 19 15.01 3.61 -7.34
C GLY A 19 14.66 4.28 -6.01
N TYR A 20 13.63 5.13 -5.99
CA TYR A 20 13.05 5.75 -4.78
C TYR A 20 14.05 6.59 -3.94
N PRO A 21 14.24 7.88 -4.26
CA PRO A 21 15.12 8.79 -3.52
C PRO A 21 14.88 8.79 -1.99
N THR A 22 15.97 8.81 -1.22
CA THR A 22 16.03 8.30 0.16
C THR A 22 15.65 9.26 1.31
N ASP A 23 14.83 10.28 1.06
CA ASP A 23 14.35 11.16 2.15
C ASP A 23 13.53 10.39 3.21
N PHE A 24 13.07 9.18 2.87
CA PHE A 24 12.22 8.31 3.69
C PHE A 24 12.79 6.89 3.83
N PRO A 25 13.88 6.69 4.61
CA PRO A 25 14.64 5.44 4.62
C PRO A 25 13.86 4.24 5.16
N THR A 26 12.90 4.44 6.06
CA THR A 26 12.05 3.35 6.60
C THR A 26 11.02 2.90 5.56
N THR A 27 10.41 3.84 4.85
CA THR A 27 9.51 3.56 3.72
C THR A 27 10.24 2.81 2.62
N TYR A 28 11.44 3.26 2.21
CA TYR A 28 12.23 2.58 1.19
C TYR A 28 12.58 1.14 1.57
N ARG A 29 13.03 0.91 2.81
CA ARG A 29 13.29 -0.46 3.31
C ARG A 29 12.05 -1.35 3.26
N TYR A 30 10.87 -0.78 3.46
CA TYR A 30 9.63 -1.54 3.36
C TYR A 30 9.25 -1.86 1.90
N ILE A 31 9.48 -0.92 0.98
CA ILE A 31 9.33 -1.16 -0.46
C ILE A 31 10.30 -2.25 -0.91
N ASP A 32 11.59 -2.12 -0.58
CA ASP A 32 12.63 -3.12 -0.87
C ASP A 32 12.28 -4.51 -0.30
N PHE A 33 11.73 -4.56 0.92
CA PHE A 33 11.22 -5.80 1.50
C PHE A 33 10.07 -6.41 0.69
N LEU A 34 9.20 -5.60 0.08
CA LEU A 34 8.09 -6.07 -0.74
C LEU A 34 8.51 -6.34 -2.20
N SER A 35 9.63 -5.81 -2.67
CA SER A 35 10.12 -5.96 -4.04
C SER A 35 10.69 -7.36 -4.30
N ASP A 36 10.65 -7.76 -5.57
CA ASP A 36 11.30 -8.99 -6.02
C ASP A 36 12.83 -8.80 -6.02
N PRO A 37 13.61 -9.72 -5.43
CA PRO A 37 15.08 -9.60 -5.37
C PRO A 37 15.78 -9.55 -6.73
N SER A 38 15.13 -10.02 -7.79
CA SER A 38 15.63 -10.04 -9.16
C SER A 38 15.03 -8.95 -10.05
N ASN A 39 13.99 -8.25 -9.57
CA ASN A 39 13.30 -7.17 -10.28
C ASN A 39 12.66 -6.19 -9.29
N ASP A 40 13.37 -5.11 -8.97
CA ASP A 40 12.92 -4.09 -8.00
C ASP A 40 11.64 -3.35 -8.44
N GLN A 41 11.25 -3.45 -9.71
CA GLN A 41 10.03 -2.89 -10.27
C GLN A 41 8.80 -3.78 -10.09
N ALA A 42 8.95 -4.97 -9.52
CA ALA A 42 7.87 -5.91 -9.28
C ALA A 42 7.77 -6.29 -7.79
N PRO A 43 6.56 -6.62 -7.30
CA PRO A 43 6.42 -7.17 -5.95
C PRO A 43 6.94 -8.61 -5.91
N ARG A 44 7.44 -9.04 -4.74
CA ARG A 44 7.78 -10.44 -4.46
C ARG A 44 6.58 -11.34 -4.69
N GLU A 45 6.82 -12.51 -5.26
CA GLU A 45 5.78 -13.50 -5.53
C GLU A 45 4.94 -13.81 -4.27
N GLY A 46 3.61 -13.85 -4.43
CA GLY A 46 2.66 -14.12 -3.35
C GLY A 46 2.26 -12.90 -2.50
N THR A 47 2.97 -11.78 -2.60
CA THR A 47 2.66 -10.58 -1.80
C THR A 47 1.54 -9.73 -2.41
N LEU A 48 1.79 -9.15 -3.59
CA LEU A 48 0.88 -8.28 -4.33
C LEU A 48 0.90 -8.65 -5.81
N TRP A 49 -0.22 -8.40 -6.50
CA TRP A 49 -0.29 -8.42 -7.96
C TRP A 49 0.25 -7.12 -8.56
N PRO A 50 0.65 -7.06 -9.84
CA PRO A 50 1.23 -5.86 -10.44
C PRO A 50 0.38 -4.59 -10.28
N HIS A 51 -0.95 -4.68 -10.43
CA HIS A 51 -1.83 -3.53 -10.22
C HIS A 51 -2.00 -3.15 -8.75
N GLN A 52 -1.84 -4.10 -7.83
CA GLN A 52 -1.85 -3.85 -6.38
C GLN A 52 -0.55 -3.17 -5.94
N TRP A 53 0.57 -3.64 -6.47
CA TRP A 53 1.88 -3.01 -6.31
C TRP A 53 1.87 -1.55 -6.77
N GLU A 54 1.35 -1.30 -7.97
CA GLU A 54 1.22 0.05 -8.48
C GLU A 54 0.28 0.90 -7.61
N ALA A 55 -0.85 0.35 -7.16
CA ALA A 55 -1.77 1.05 -6.26
C ALA A 55 -1.09 1.42 -4.92
N PHE A 56 -0.34 0.49 -4.33
CA PHE A 56 0.45 0.70 -3.13
C PHE A 56 1.50 1.80 -3.33
N LEU A 57 2.30 1.74 -4.40
CA LEU A 57 3.31 2.76 -4.69
C LEU A 57 2.70 4.14 -4.92
N ARG A 58 1.53 4.23 -5.56
CA ARG A 58 0.80 5.50 -5.72
C ARG A 58 0.38 6.09 -4.35
N VAL A 59 0.06 5.25 -3.37
CA VAL A 59 -0.20 5.70 -1.97
C VAL A 59 1.06 6.28 -1.37
N VAL A 60 2.16 5.54 -1.44
CA VAL A 60 3.44 5.96 -0.87
C VAL A 60 3.89 7.28 -1.50
N TYR A 61 3.88 7.37 -2.84
CA TYR A 61 4.22 8.59 -3.57
C TYR A 61 3.37 9.78 -3.13
N SER A 62 2.06 9.58 -3.00
CA SER A 62 1.16 10.65 -2.58
C SER A 62 1.42 11.10 -1.14
N TYR A 63 1.74 10.17 -0.25
CA TYR A 63 1.97 10.46 1.16
C TYR A 63 3.34 11.11 1.42
N GLU A 64 4.40 10.51 0.88
CA GLU A 64 5.79 10.88 1.15
C GLU A 64 6.26 12.00 0.23
N VAL A 65 6.03 11.87 -1.08
CA VAL A 65 6.56 12.81 -2.08
C VAL A 65 5.65 14.02 -2.25
N LEU A 66 4.33 13.80 -2.38
CA LEU A 66 3.38 14.91 -2.54
C LEU A 66 2.91 15.52 -1.22
N GLY A 67 3.27 14.94 -0.07
CA GLY A 67 2.88 15.42 1.25
C GLY A 67 1.39 15.33 1.56
N LYS A 68 0.62 14.51 0.82
CA LYS A 68 -0.84 14.38 0.96
C LYS A 68 -1.22 13.41 2.08
N LYS A 69 -0.96 13.81 3.32
CA LYS A 69 -1.09 12.95 4.52
C LYS A 69 -2.51 12.82 5.07
N THR A 70 -3.43 13.73 4.73
CA THR A 70 -4.77 13.81 5.33
C THR A 70 -5.87 13.36 4.37
N ILE A 71 -6.70 12.41 4.82
CA ILE A 71 -7.88 11.94 4.08
C ILE A 71 -9.00 13.01 4.15
N GLY A 72 -9.58 13.38 3.00
CA GLY A 72 -10.69 14.35 2.89
C GLY A 72 -10.32 15.64 2.15
N GLU A 73 -9.34 16.39 2.65
CA GLU A 73 -8.86 17.63 2.01
C GLU A 73 -7.84 17.34 0.89
N HIS A 74 -7.01 16.32 1.10
CA HIS A 74 -6.03 15.79 0.13
C HIS A 74 -6.11 14.27 -0.01
N GLY A 75 -7.24 13.69 0.43
CA GLY A 75 -7.36 12.25 0.60
C GLY A 75 -7.16 11.49 -0.69
N LEU A 76 -6.28 10.48 -0.62
CA LEU A 76 -6.11 9.54 -1.71
C LEU A 76 -7.33 8.63 -1.80
N LEU A 77 -7.97 8.61 -2.96
CA LEU A 77 -8.98 7.61 -3.29
C LEU A 77 -8.37 6.62 -4.27
N LEU A 78 -8.18 5.38 -3.83
CA LEU A 78 -7.79 4.28 -4.70
C LEU A 78 -9.02 3.68 -5.34
N ASN A 79 -9.15 3.81 -6.66
CA ASN A 79 -10.21 3.15 -7.40
C ASN A 79 -9.77 1.73 -7.79
N ILE A 80 -9.96 0.78 -6.88
CA ILE A 80 -9.62 -0.63 -7.12
C ILE A 80 -10.89 -1.36 -7.57
N VAL A 81 -10.81 -2.17 -8.63
CA VAL A 81 -11.95 -2.96 -9.14
C VAL A 81 -12.38 -4.06 -8.17
N THR A 82 -13.66 -4.43 -8.18
CA THR A 82 -14.19 -5.54 -7.34
C THR A 82 -13.59 -6.86 -7.79
N GLY A 83 -13.16 -7.71 -6.84
CA GLY A 83 -12.39 -8.93 -7.17
C GLY A 83 -10.90 -8.70 -7.42
N GLY A 84 -10.43 -7.45 -7.48
CA GLY A 84 -9.01 -7.11 -7.68
C GLY A 84 -8.10 -7.30 -6.46
N GLY A 85 -8.64 -7.82 -5.35
CA GLY A 85 -7.90 -8.11 -4.12
C GLY A 85 -7.60 -6.89 -3.24
N LYS A 86 -8.56 -5.96 -3.09
CA LYS A 86 -8.47 -4.76 -2.25
C LYS A 86 -7.92 -4.99 -0.84
N THR A 87 -8.24 -6.13 -0.23
CA THR A 87 -7.75 -6.49 1.11
C THR A 87 -6.22 -6.53 1.14
N ALA A 88 -5.56 -6.97 0.07
CA ALA A 88 -4.10 -7.03 -0.01
C ALA A 88 -3.48 -5.61 -0.03
N ASP A 89 -4.07 -4.68 -0.80
CA ASP A 89 -3.64 -3.27 -0.79
C ASP A 89 -3.81 -2.65 0.59
N ILE A 90 -4.97 -2.86 1.23
CA ILE A 90 -5.24 -2.37 2.59
C ILE A 90 -4.21 -2.94 3.58
N ALA A 91 -3.91 -4.23 3.51
CA ALA A 91 -2.92 -4.88 4.37
C ALA A 91 -1.51 -4.31 4.14
N ALA A 92 -1.07 -4.16 2.89
CA ALA A 92 0.24 -3.57 2.58
C ALA A 92 0.35 -2.13 3.10
N ILE A 93 -0.70 -1.31 2.94
CA ILE A 93 -0.74 0.07 3.45
C ILE A 93 -0.69 0.08 4.98
N ILE A 94 -1.46 -0.77 5.66
CA ILE A 94 -1.44 -0.88 7.14
C ILE A 94 -0.06 -1.30 7.63
N ALA A 95 0.56 -2.31 7.01
CA ALA A 95 1.87 -2.79 7.38
C ALA A 95 2.94 -1.72 7.16
N TRP A 96 2.92 -1.03 6.02
CA TRP A 96 3.79 0.11 5.73
C TRP A 96 3.64 1.23 6.77
N LEU A 97 2.41 1.67 7.07
CA LEU A 97 2.15 2.72 8.06
C LEU A 97 2.60 2.31 9.47
N ARG A 98 2.45 1.04 9.81
CA ARG A 98 2.89 0.48 11.09
C ARG A 98 4.41 0.46 11.21
N ILE A 99 5.11 0.00 10.17
CA ILE A 99 6.57 -0.20 10.17
C ILE A 99 7.30 1.13 9.97
N SER A 100 6.86 1.93 9.01
CA SER A 100 7.58 3.13 8.57
C SER A 100 7.24 4.38 9.38
N HIS A 101 6.02 4.43 9.94
CA HIS A 101 5.49 5.60 10.66
C HIS A 101 5.00 5.29 12.08
N GLY A 102 5.14 4.05 12.55
CA GLY A 102 4.80 3.66 13.92
C GLY A 102 3.29 3.69 14.23
N VAL A 103 2.41 3.74 13.22
CA VAL A 103 0.95 3.79 13.43
C VAL A 103 0.45 2.47 14.05
N GLN A 104 -0.16 2.56 15.22
CA GLN A 104 -0.56 1.38 16.00
C GLN A 104 -2.05 1.02 15.87
N LYS A 105 -2.90 1.99 15.51
CA LYS A 105 -4.36 1.85 15.50
C LYS A 105 -4.92 2.27 14.15
N PHE A 106 -5.82 1.46 13.62
CA PHE A 106 -6.46 1.68 12.33
C PHE A 106 -7.98 1.53 12.49
N LEU A 107 -8.73 2.40 11.83
CA LEU A 107 -10.19 2.33 11.76
C LEU A 107 -10.57 1.98 10.32
N MET A 108 -11.24 0.84 10.14
CA MET A 108 -11.81 0.45 8.85
C MET A 108 -13.31 0.72 8.86
N LEU A 109 -13.78 1.52 7.90
CA LEU A 109 -15.20 1.78 7.69
C LEU A 109 -15.68 0.96 6.50
N CYS A 110 -16.76 0.21 6.68
CA CYS A 110 -17.36 -0.64 5.66
C CYS A 110 -18.85 -0.31 5.49
N PRO A 111 -19.41 -0.47 4.29
CA PRO A 111 -20.76 0.00 3.96
C PRO A 111 -21.88 -0.88 4.55
N ASN A 112 -21.58 -2.12 4.94
CA ASN A 112 -22.56 -3.06 5.50
C ASN A 112 -21.88 -4.19 6.28
N LEU A 113 -22.70 -4.97 6.99
CA LEU A 113 -22.25 -6.07 7.86
C LEU A 113 -21.58 -7.21 7.08
N ILE A 114 -22.01 -7.50 5.85
CA ILE A 114 -21.42 -8.58 5.05
C ILE A 114 -19.97 -8.25 4.69
N VAL A 115 -19.68 -6.98 4.34
CA VAL A 115 -18.31 -6.53 4.09
C VAL A 115 -17.51 -6.50 5.38
N ARG A 116 -18.13 -6.09 6.49
CA ARG A 116 -17.49 -6.13 7.82
C ARG A 116 -17.01 -7.53 8.16
N ASP A 117 -17.88 -8.53 8.07
CA ASP A 117 -17.58 -9.89 8.50
C ASP A 117 -16.47 -10.53 7.64
N ARG A 118 -16.41 -10.20 6.34
CA ARG A 118 -15.30 -10.60 5.46
C ARG A 118 -13.97 -9.94 5.84
N LEU A 119 -13.99 -8.63 6.11
CA LEU A 119 -12.79 -7.92 6.57
C LEU A 119 -12.33 -8.44 7.93
N GLU A 120 -13.27 -8.74 8.83
CA GLU A 120 -12.97 -9.35 10.11
C GLU A 120 -12.28 -10.70 9.90
N GLU A 121 -12.83 -11.59 9.08
CA GLU A 121 -12.22 -12.88 8.76
C GLU A 121 -10.82 -12.73 8.13
N ASP A 122 -10.63 -11.79 7.20
CA ASP A 122 -9.34 -11.54 6.54
C ASP A 122 -8.27 -11.03 7.52
N PHE A 123 -8.65 -10.19 8.49
CA PHE A 123 -7.71 -9.55 9.42
C PHE A 123 -7.60 -10.25 10.78
N GLU A 124 -8.52 -11.16 11.10
CA GLU A 124 -8.55 -11.95 12.34
C GLU A 124 -7.16 -12.58 12.59
N LYS A 125 -6.59 -12.33 13.77
CA LYS A 125 -5.25 -12.82 14.18
C LYS A 125 -4.13 -12.51 13.17
N GLY A 126 -4.31 -11.45 12.38
CA GLY A 126 -3.38 -11.03 11.34
C GLY A 126 -3.26 -12.00 10.16
N LYS A 127 -4.32 -12.76 9.85
CA LYS A 127 -4.34 -13.76 8.77
C LYS A 127 -3.82 -13.20 7.45
N VAL A 128 -4.38 -12.09 6.95
CA VAL A 128 -3.97 -11.49 5.67
C VAL A 128 -2.48 -11.15 5.61
N PHE A 129 -1.89 -10.67 6.71
CA PHE A 129 -0.47 -10.33 6.75
C PHE A 129 0.44 -11.55 6.68
N LYS A 130 -0.02 -12.69 7.21
CA LYS A 130 0.70 -13.98 7.16
C LYS A 130 0.54 -14.61 5.78
N ASP A 131 -0.69 -14.66 5.27
CA ASP A 131 -1.02 -15.27 3.98
C ASP A 131 -0.34 -14.56 2.81
N ARG A 132 -0.06 -13.25 2.96
CA ARG A 132 0.61 -12.41 1.95
C ARG A 132 2.06 -12.07 2.27
N ASP A 133 2.61 -12.58 3.37
CA ASP A 133 3.99 -12.33 3.82
C ASP A 133 4.36 -10.83 3.87
N HIS A 134 3.43 -9.99 4.31
CA HIS A 134 3.57 -8.52 4.33
C HIS A 134 4.39 -7.98 5.53
N LEU A 135 4.79 -8.85 6.46
CA LEU A 135 5.52 -8.48 7.67
C LEU A 135 6.92 -9.09 7.66
N PRO A 136 7.99 -8.30 7.88
CA PRO A 136 9.34 -8.82 8.07
C PRO A 136 9.40 -9.76 9.30
N ARG A 137 10.12 -10.87 9.18
CA ARG A 137 10.22 -11.90 10.25
C ARG A 137 11.12 -11.51 11.43
N HIS A 138 11.76 -10.34 11.38
CA HIS A 138 12.68 -9.86 12.41
C HIS A 138 12.36 -8.42 12.77
N HIS A 139 11.77 -8.22 13.96
CA HIS A 139 11.73 -6.97 14.71
C HIS A 139 12.20 -7.27 16.13
#